data_AF-A0A8T3ZWJ2-F1
#
_entry.id   AF-A0A8T3ZWJ2-F1
#
_cell.length_a   1.000
_cell.length_b   1.000
_cell.length_c   1.000
_cell.angle_alpha   90.00
_cell.angle_beta   90.00
_cell.angle_gamma   90.00
#
_symmetry.space_group_name_H-M   'P 1'
#
loop_
_entity.id
_entity.type
_entity.pdbx_description
1 polymer ?
#
loop_
_entity_poly.entity_id
_entity_poly.type
_entity_poly.pdbx_seq_one_letter_code
_entity_poly.pdbx_strand_id
1 'polypeptide(L)' 'MDLNRIARKRVETLLSLAKEMWEKDKTLSKRYVQLARKIGMRHQLKLGNKRFCKKCDTIFIPGKTV' A
#
# COMPACT_ATOMS: atom_id res chain seq x y z
N MET A 1 17.01 4.81 16.92
CA MET A 1 15.63 4.93 16.39
C MET A 1 15.52 4.04 15.15
N ASP A 2 14.70 3.00 15.18
CA ASP A 2 14.62 2.03 14.08
C ASP A 2 13.88 2.61 12.87
N LEU A 3 14.63 3.10 11.88
CA LEU A 3 14.09 3.65 10.63
C LEU A 3 13.17 2.66 9.90
N ASN A 4 13.51 1.37 9.93
CA ASN A 4 12.70 0.31 9.32
C ASN A 4 11.35 0.12 10.02
N ARG A 5 11.29 0.34 11.34
CA ARG A 5 10.03 0.29 12.12
C ARG A 5 9.10 1.43 11.71
N ILE A 6 9.65 2.63 11.53
CA ILE A 6 8.91 3.80 11.07
C ILE A 6 8.43 3.61 9.64
N ALA A 7 9.31 3.14 8.75
CA ALA A 7 8.96 2.86 7.36
C ALA A 7 7.84 1.82 7.26
N ARG A 8 7.89 0.75 8.06
CA ARG A 8 6.83 -0.26 8.12
C ARG A 8 5.50 0.34 8.56
N LYS A 9 5.48 1.13 9.64
CA LYS A 9 4.27 1.83 10.09
C LYS A 9 3.69 2.72 8.99
N ARG A 10 4.53 3.51 8.31
CA ARG A 10 4.09 4.38 7.20
C ARG A 10 3.47 3.59 6.05
N VAL A 11 4.09 2.48 5.66
CA VAL A 11 3.55 1.58 4.62
C VAL A 11 2.18 1.04 5.04
N GLU A 12 2.04 0.58 6.28
CA GLU A 12 0.77 0.04 6.79
C GLU A 12 -0.33 1.10 6.82
N THR A 13 -0.01 2.32 7.30
CA THR A 13 -0.95 3.45 7.26
C THR A 13 -1.40 3.77 5.83
N LEU A 14 -0.46 3.86 4.88
CA LEU A 14 -0.79 4.15 3.48
C LEU A 14 -1.67 3.06 2.86
N LEU A 15 -1.41 1.79 3.17
CA LEU A 15 -2.24 0.69 2.68
C LEU A 15 -3.64 0.69 3.31
N SER A 16 -3.79 1.14 4.56
CA SER A 16 -5.11 1.33 5.20
C SER A 16 -5.89 2.44 4.52
N LEU A 17 -5.27 3.61 4.35
CA LEU A 17 -5.88 4.75 3.65
C LEU A 17 -6.25 4.40 2.19
N ALA A 18 -5.45 3.56 1.53
CA ALA A 18 -5.77 3.04 0.20
C ALA A 18 -7.09 2.23 0.20
N LYS A 19 -7.34 1.41 1.23
CA LYS A 19 -8.59 0.65 1.34
C LYS A 19 -9.78 1.58 1.56
N GLU A 20 -9.64 2.55 2.47
CA GLU A 20 -10.70 3.52 2.81
C GLU A 20 -11.07 4.41 1.62
N MET A 21 -10.09 4.80 0.81
CA MET A 21 -10.32 5.64 -0.37
C MET A 21 -10.71 4.85 -1.61
N TRP A 22 -10.66 3.51 -1.63
CA TRP A 22 -10.93 2.73 -2.85
C TRP A 22 -12.30 3.04 -3.47
N GLU A 23 -13.33 3.21 -2.65
CA GLU A 23 -14.69 3.50 -3.12
C GLU A 23 -14.95 4.97 -3.38
N LYS A 24 -14.24 5.86 -2.66
CA LYS A 24 -14.41 7.31 -2.75
C LYS A 24 -13.62 7.91 -3.90
N ASP A 25 -12.36 7.49 -4.04
CA ASP A 25 -11.43 7.95 -5.07
C ASP A 25 -10.39 6.85 -5.37
N LYS A 26 -10.61 6.14 -6.48
CA LYS A 26 -9.73 5.07 -6.96
C LYS A 26 -8.34 5.58 -7.34
N THR A 27 -8.23 6.83 -7.81
CA THR A 27 -6.96 7.43 -8.22
C THR A 27 -6.10 7.71 -6.99
N LEU A 28 -6.70 8.30 -5.96
CA LEU A 28 -6.03 8.53 -4.68
C LEU A 28 -5.66 7.21 -3.98
N SER A 29 -6.54 6.22 -4.01
CA SER A 29 -6.25 4.88 -3.49
C SER A 29 -5.00 4.26 -4.13
N LYS A 30 -4.92 4.27 -5.47
CA LYS A 30 -3.73 3.79 -6.21
C LYS A 30 -2.49 4.60 -5.85
N ARG A 31 -2.62 5.91 -5.67
CA ARG A 31 -1.50 6.78 -5.28
C ARG A 31 -0.93 6.39 -3.91
N TYR A 32 -1.77 6.06 -2.94
CA TYR A 32 -1.30 5.56 -1.64
C TYR A 32 -0.56 4.24 -1.75
N VAL A 33 -1.04 3.29 -2.56
CA VAL A 33 -0.34 2.02 -2.82
C VAL A 33 1.03 2.28 -3.47
N GLN A 34 1.11 3.16 -4.46
CA GLN A 34 2.38 3.53 -5.10
C GLN A 34 3.39 4.09 -4.10
N LEU A 35 2.96 4.98 -3.20
CA LEU A 35 3.81 5.54 -2.16
C LEU A 35 4.27 4.46 -1.18
N ALA A 36 3.37 3.58 -0.74
CA ALA A 36 3.69 2.46 0.14
C ALA A 36 4.73 1.53 -0.50
N ARG A 37 4.56 1.21 -1.79
CA ARG A 37 5.49 0.40 -2.57
C ARG A 37 6.87 1.05 -2.69
N LYS A 38 6.95 2.35 -3.00
CA LYS A 38 8.22 3.09 -3.09
C LYS A 38 8.98 3.11 -1.77
N ILE A 39 8.29 3.35 -0.66
CA ILE A 39 8.89 3.32 0.69
C ILE A 39 9.37 1.90 1.01
N GLY A 40 8.54 0.89 0.76
CA GLY A 40 8.90 -0.51 1.00
C GLY A 40 10.12 -0.96 0.21
N MET A 41 10.22 -0.58 -1.07
CA MET A 41 11.38 -0.86 -1.92
C MET A 41 12.65 -0.18 -1.39
N ARG A 42 12.56 1.11 -1.03
CA ARG A 42 13.70 1.87 -0.50
C ARG A 42 14.26 1.27 0.79
N HIS A 43 13.39 0.74 1.65
CA HIS A 43 13.77 0.12 2.93
C HIS A 43 13.86 -1.42 2.86
N GLN A 44 13.81 -2.00 1.66
CA GLN A 44 13.85 -3.46 1.44
C GLN A 44 12.85 -4.24 2.33
N LEU A 45 11.68 -3.65 2.58
CA LEU A 45 10.65 -4.25 3.43
C LEU A 45 9.94 -5.40 2.68
N LYS A 46 9.75 -6.52 3.37
CA LYS A 46 8.89 -7.62 2.88
C LYS A 46 7.42 -7.20 2.96
N LEU A 47 6.87 -6.72 1.85
CA LEU A 47 5.47 -6.27 1.74
C LEU A 47 4.45 -7.41 1.61
N GLY A 48 4.89 -8.66 1.50
CA GLY A 48 4.01 -9.83 1.32
C GLY A 48 3.34 -9.89 -0.06
N ASN A 49 2.94 -11.10 -0.46
CA ASN A 49 2.20 -11.33 -1.69
C ASN A 49 0.70 -11.25 -1.34
N LYS A 50 -0.12 -10.48 -2.08
CA LYS A 50 -1.57 -10.23 -1.87
C LYS A 50 -1.97 -8.99 -1.03
N ARG A 51 -1.15 -7.94 -0.93
CA ARG A 51 -1.62 -6.65 -0.39
C ARG A 51 -2.16 -5.71 -1.46
N PHE A 52 -1.57 -5.75 -2.65
CA PHE A 52 -1.93 -4.92 -3.80
C PHE A 52 -1.41 -5.54 -5.10
N CYS A 53 -1.95 -5.12 -6.24
CA CYS A 53 -1.49 -5.53 -7.56
C CYS A 53 -0.19 -4.81 -7.95
N LYS A 54 0.84 -5.59 -8.32
CA LYS A 54 2.16 -5.06 -8.72
C LYS A 54 2.16 -4.35 -10.08
N LYS A 55 1.11 -4.54 -10.89
CA LYS A 55 0.99 -3.96 -12.24
C LYS A 55 0.25 -2.63 -12.23
N CYS A 56 -0.89 -2.55 -11.55
CA CYS A 56 -1.77 -1.38 -11.59
C CYS A 56 -1.89 -0.63 -10.25
N ASP A 57 -1.16 -1.07 -9.22
CA ASP A 57 -1.16 -0.52 -7.86
C ASP A 57 -2.55 -0.47 -7.20
N THR A 58 -3.48 -1.34 -7.62
CA THR A 58 -4.78 -1.52 -6.96
C THR A 58 -4.61 -2.26 -5.64
N ILE A 59 -5.20 -1.74 -4.56
CA ILE A 59 -5.22 -2.39 -3.25
C ILE A 59 -6.06 -3.67 -3.27
N PHE A 60 -5.63 -4.72 -2.57
CA PHE A 60 -6.42 -5.96 -2.47
C PHE A 60 -7.49 -5.84 -1.37
N ILE A 61 -8.74 -5.98 -1.80
CA ILE A 61 -9.95 -5.95 -0.97
C ILE A 61 -10.78 -7.19 -1.34
N PRO A 62 -10.99 -8.12 -0.40
CA PRO A 62 -11.79 -9.32 -0.63
C PRO A 62 -13.17 -8.99 -1.20
N GLY A 63 -13.56 -9.70 -2.27
CA GLY A 63 -14.85 -9.52 -2.94
C GLY A 63 -14.99 -8.25 -3.80
N LYS A 64 -14.00 -7.33 -3.81
CA LYS A 64 -14.06 -6.09 -4.62
C LYS A 64 -12.95 -5.98 -5.66
N THR A 65 -11.78 -6.56 -5.38
CA THR A 65 -10.56 -6.39 -6.21
C THR A 65 -9.70 -7.65 -6.17
N VAL A 66 -8.96 -7.90 -7.26
CA VAL A 66 -8.08 -9.06 -7.44
C VAL A 66 -6.62 -8.66 -7.60
#